data_AF-A0A4R8SH37-F1
#
_entry.id   AF-A0A4R8SH37-F1
#
_cell.length_a   1.000
_cell.length_b   1.000
_cell.length_c   1.000
_cell.angle_alpha   90.00
_cell.angle_beta   90.00
_cell.angle_gamma   90.00
#
_symmetry.space_group_name_H-M   'P 1'
#
loop_
_entity.id
_entity.type
_entity.pdbx_description
1 polymer ?
#
loop_
_entity_poly.entity_id
_entity_poly.type
_entity_poly.pdbx_seq_one_letter_code
_entity_poly.pdbx_strand_id
1 'polypeptide(L)'
;MTPDEQAADHEDAGSPAPFIAGAAIFGIVVIGIAVSAFFRTGDGLTEEGRVGQSVVAQNDALQRRAYADYVANSCRAIVTPEKNVIAAQDKSEAAHGNRYVDDVKDVKISGDTAIATVTYHYMKSEDNKLTADVSFVKEDGSWRVCGQYQ
;
A
#
# COMPACT_ATOMS: atom_id res chain seq x y z
N MET A 1 53.28 -66.50 27.31
CA MET A 1 53.09 -66.40 25.84
C MET A 1 51.89 -67.28 25.54
N THR A 2 50.70 -66.79 25.20
CA THR A 2 50.24 -65.61 24.44
C THR A 2 48.92 -65.05 25.02
N PRO A 3 48.47 -63.84 24.57
CA PRO A 3 47.74 -62.87 25.39
C PRO A 3 46.22 -62.77 25.15
N ASP A 4 45.63 -61.98 26.04
CA ASP A 4 44.30 -61.41 26.20
C ASP A 4 43.37 -61.25 24.97
N GLU A 5 42.09 -61.59 25.23
CA GLU A 5 40.91 -60.72 25.12
C GLU A 5 40.91 -59.66 24.00
N GLN A 6 40.14 -59.91 22.93
CA GLN A 6 39.65 -58.87 22.03
C GLN A 6 38.16 -58.65 22.30
N ALA A 7 37.87 -57.67 23.16
CA ALA A 7 36.63 -56.93 23.09
C ALA A 7 36.61 -56.18 21.75
N ALA A 8 35.62 -56.47 20.91
CA ALA A 8 35.37 -55.68 19.71
C ALA A 8 34.77 -54.34 20.15
N ASP A 9 35.57 -53.29 19.97
CA ASP A 9 35.22 -51.89 20.19
C ASP A 9 34.02 -51.52 19.31
N HIS A 10 32.98 -50.96 19.92
CA HIS A 10 31.86 -50.39 19.18
C HIS A 10 32.34 -49.08 18.55
N GLU A 11 32.35 -49.03 17.21
CA GLU A 11 32.66 -47.83 16.45
C GLU A 11 31.68 -46.69 16.82
N ASP A 12 32.19 -45.70 17.53
CA ASP A 12 31.50 -44.47 17.92
C ASP A 12 31.34 -43.58 16.67
N ALA A 13 30.38 -43.94 15.80
CA ALA A 13 29.99 -43.11 14.67
C ALA A 13 29.30 -41.85 15.21
N GLY A 14 30.07 -40.77 15.34
CA GLY A 14 29.63 -39.50 15.90
C GLY A 14 28.23 -39.09 15.44
N SER A 15 27.31 -38.97 16.39
CA SER A 15 25.91 -38.67 16.14
C SER A 15 25.75 -37.36 15.33
N PRO A 16 25.08 -37.36 14.16
CA PRO A 16 24.82 -36.15 13.38
C PRO A 16 23.75 -35.23 14.01
N ALA A 17 23.23 -35.62 15.18
CA ALA A 17 22.20 -34.90 15.94
C ALA A 17 22.43 -33.38 16.08
N PRO A 18 23.64 -32.84 16.37
CA PRO A 18 23.81 -31.40 16.52
C PRO A 18 23.64 -30.64 15.19
N PHE A 19 24.03 -31.24 14.07
CA PHE A 19 23.85 -30.63 12.74
C PHE A 19 22.39 -30.61 12.31
N ILE A 20 21.64 -31.69 12.59
CA ILE A 20 20.21 -31.77 12.29
C ILE A 20 19.40 -30.78 13.13
N ALA A 21 19.71 -30.66 14.43
CA ALA A 21 19.06 -29.69 15.31
C ALA A 21 19.33 -28.24 14.86
N GLY A 22 20.58 -27.92 14.49
CA GLY A 22 20.94 -26.62 13.96
C GLY A 22 20.22 -26.29 12.64
N ALA A 23 20.15 -27.25 11.72
CA ALA A 23 19.47 -27.09 10.44
C ALA A 23 17.96 -26.86 10.59
N ALA A 24 17.32 -27.55 11.54
CA ALA A 24 15.89 -27.37 11.82
C ALA A 24 15.58 -25.96 12.34
N ILE A 25 16.38 -25.45 13.28
CA ILE A 25 16.21 -24.09 13.82
C ILE A 25 16.44 -23.05 12.72
N PHE A 26 17.49 -23.21 11.92
CA PHE A 26 17.76 -22.31 10.80
C PHE A 26 16.61 -22.33 9.78
N GLY A 27 16.08 -23.51 9.44
CA GLY A 27 14.93 -23.65 8.55
C GLY A 27 13.70 -22.90 9.05
N ILE A 28 13.38 -22.98 10.35
CA ILE A 28 12.25 -22.26 10.95
C ILE A 28 12.44 -20.74 10.85
N VAL A 29 13.65 -20.24 11.11
CA VAL A 29 13.96 -18.81 11.03
C VAL A 29 13.82 -18.32 9.59
N VAL A 30 14.36 -19.06 8.61
CA VAL A 30 14.25 -18.71 7.18
C VAL A 30 12.80 -18.72 6.73
N ILE A 31 12.00 -19.71 7.14
CA ILE A 31 10.56 -19.74 6.85
C ILE A 31 9.86 -18.54 7.49
N GLY A 32 10.15 -18.20 8.74
CA GLY A 32 9.57 -17.03 9.40
C GLY A 32 9.91 -15.72 8.69
N ILE A 33 11.15 -15.57 8.21
CA ILE A 33 11.58 -14.42 7.41
C ILE A 33 10.89 -14.41 6.05
N ALA A 34 10.83 -15.56 5.35
CA ALA A 34 10.19 -15.66 4.05
C ALA A 34 8.69 -15.37 4.13
N VAL A 35 8.00 -15.91 5.13
CA VAL A 35 6.59 -15.64 5.40
C VAL A 35 6.38 -14.17 5.75
N SER A 36 7.21 -13.59 6.61
CA SER A 36 7.16 -12.15 6.92
C SER A 36 7.44 -11.28 5.70
N ALA A 37 8.40 -11.64 4.85
CA ALA A 37 8.71 -10.93 3.61
C ALA A 37 7.57 -11.07 2.58
N PHE A 38 6.95 -12.24 2.51
CA PHE A 38 5.81 -12.51 1.64
C PHE A 38 4.57 -11.72 2.09
N PHE A 39 4.34 -11.58 3.40
CA PHE A 39 3.28 -10.71 3.94
C PHE A 39 3.65 -9.22 3.94
N ARG A 40 4.93 -8.87 3.79
CA ARG A 40 5.43 -7.50 3.59
C ARG A 40 5.56 -7.12 2.11
N THR A 41 4.80 -7.74 1.21
CA THR A 41 4.75 -7.43 -0.24
C THR A 41 4.08 -6.08 -0.57
N GLY A 42 4.06 -5.14 0.39
CA GLY A 42 3.53 -3.81 0.23
C GLY A 42 4.63 -2.74 0.31
N ASP A 43 4.36 -1.57 -0.28
CA ASP A 43 5.04 -0.28 -0.12
C ASP A 43 5.32 0.20 1.33
N GLY A 44 5.06 -0.63 2.34
CA GLY A 44 5.21 -0.30 3.76
C GLY A 44 4.09 0.58 4.32
N LEU A 45 3.11 0.98 3.50
CA LEU A 45 1.97 1.79 3.96
C LEU A 45 0.94 0.94 4.68
N THR A 46 0.41 1.50 5.77
CA THR A 46 -0.83 0.98 6.39
C THR A 46 -1.99 1.11 5.39
N GLU A 47 -3.08 0.38 5.63
CA GLU A 47 -4.26 0.46 4.76
C GLU A 47 -4.83 1.88 4.69
N GLU A 48 -4.82 2.61 5.81
CA GLU A 48 -5.22 4.02 5.87
C GLU A 48 -4.26 4.90 5.05
N GLY A 49 -2.96 4.60 5.11
CA GLY A 49 -1.95 5.28 4.28
C GLY A 49 -2.19 5.09 2.79
N ARG A 50 -2.64 3.90 2.37
CA ARG A 50 -3.00 3.62 0.97
C ARG A 50 -4.25 4.38 0.53
N VAL A 51 -5.25 4.51 1.41
CA VAL A 51 -6.43 5.36 1.17
C VAL A 51 -5.98 6.81 0.96
N GLY A 52 -5.16 7.36 1.86
CA GLY A 52 -4.64 8.73 1.73
C GLY A 52 -3.80 8.94 0.47
N GLN A 53 -2.94 7.98 0.14
CA GLN A 53 -2.12 8.02 -1.07
C GLN A 53 -2.98 8.08 -2.35
N SER A 54 -4.11 7.36 -2.40
CA SER A 54 -4.97 7.35 -3.59
C SER A 54 -5.56 8.73 -3.93
N VAL A 55 -5.91 9.53 -2.91
CA VAL A 55 -6.39 10.92 -3.13
C VAL A 55 -5.29 11.81 -3.67
N VAL A 56 -4.11 11.71 -3.08
CA VAL A 56 -2.95 12.51 -3.49
C VAL A 56 -2.57 12.18 -4.93
N ALA A 57 -2.52 10.88 -5.27
CA ALA A 57 -2.24 10.41 -6.62
C ALA A 57 -3.30 10.86 -7.63
N GLN A 58 -4.59 10.79 -7.28
CA GLN A 58 -5.65 11.32 -8.14
C GLN A 58 -5.49 12.83 -8.38
N ASN A 59 -5.22 13.61 -7.33
CA ASN A 59 -5.05 15.05 -7.45
C ASN A 59 -3.81 15.41 -8.29
N ASP A 60 -2.67 14.75 -8.08
CA ASP A 60 -1.47 14.92 -8.90
C ASP A 60 -1.74 14.61 -10.39
N ALA A 61 -2.42 13.49 -10.66
CA ALA A 61 -2.81 13.12 -12.01
C ALA A 61 -3.68 14.20 -12.69
N LEU A 62 -4.62 14.80 -11.96
CA LEU A 62 -5.41 15.94 -12.45
C LEU A 62 -4.52 17.15 -12.75
N GLN A 63 -3.64 17.58 -11.83
CA GLN A 63 -2.76 18.74 -12.05
C GLN A 63 -1.86 18.56 -13.27
N ARG A 64 -1.37 17.33 -13.50
CA ARG A 64 -0.54 16.96 -14.65
C ARG A 64 -1.32 16.67 -15.93
N ARG A 65 -2.65 16.70 -15.90
CA ARG A 65 -3.54 16.25 -17.00
C ARG A 65 -3.23 14.81 -17.48
N ALA A 66 -2.78 13.95 -16.57
CA ALA A 66 -2.46 12.57 -16.84
C ALA A 66 -3.73 11.70 -16.71
N TYR A 67 -4.55 11.65 -17.77
CA TYR A 67 -5.86 10.98 -17.71
C TYR A 67 -5.76 9.49 -17.36
N ALA A 68 -4.77 8.76 -17.88
CA ALA A 68 -4.58 7.35 -17.55
C ALA A 68 -4.35 7.13 -16.05
N ASP A 69 -3.51 7.97 -15.43
CA ASP A 69 -3.23 7.92 -14.00
C ASP A 69 -4.45 8.35 -13.17
N TYR A 70 -5.22 9.33 -13.66
CA TYR A 70 -6.49 9.74 -13.04
C TYR A 70 -7.49 8.57 -13.01
N VAL A 71 -7.64 7.84 -14.13
CA VAL A 71 -8.50 6.67 -14.22
C VAL A 71 -8.04 5.56 -13.29
N ALA A 72 -6.73 5.32 -13.19
CA ALA A 72 -6.16 4.30 -12.30
C ALA A 72 -6.48 4.57 -10.81
N ASN A 73 -6.60 5.85 -10.43
CA ASN A 73 -6.87 6.27 -9.05
C ASN A 73 -8.33 6.66 -8.79
N SER A 74 -9.22 6.53 -9.77
CA SER A 74 -10.65 6.89 -9.65
C SER A 74 -11.54 5.66 -9.81
N CYS A 75 -12.65 5.63 -9.10
CA CYS A 75 -13.59 4.51 -9.23
C CYS A 75 -14.17 4.46 -10.64
N ARG A 76 -14.31 3.24 -11.18
CA ARG A 76 -14.81 3.04 -12.55
C ARG A 76 -16.18 3.68 -12.80
N ALA A 77 -17.00 3.74 -11.75
CA ALA A 77 -18.34 4.32 -11.80
C ALA A 77 -18.37 5.83 -12.06
N ILE A 78 -17.29 6.58 -11.76
CA ILE A 78 -17.26 8.04 -11.88
C ILE A 78 -16.38 8.56 -13.00
N VAL A 79 -15.59 7.69 -13.65
CA VAL A 79 -14.71 8.09 -14.74
C VAL A 79 -15.55 8.60 -15.90
N THR A 80 -15.26 9.82 -16.34
CA THR A 80 -15.84 10.44 -17.53
C THR A 80 -14.80 10.53 -18.64
N PRO A 81 -15.19 10.77 -19.91
CA PRO A 81 -14.24 10.89 -21.01
C PRO A 81 -13.15 11.92 -20.74
N GLU A 82 -11.92 11.65 -21.21
CA GLU A 82 -10.73 12.47 -21.00
C GLU A 82 -10.95 13.97 -21.23
N LYS A 83 -11.57 14.32 -22.36
CA LYS A 83 -11.88 15.71 -22.71
C LYS A 83 -12.70 16.44 -21.63
N ASN A 84 -13.59 15.73 -20.94
CA ASN A 84 -14.44 16.31 -19.91
C ASN A 84 -13.66 16.53 -18.61
N VAL A 85 -12.81 15.56 -18.25
CA VAL A 85 -11.94 15.66 -17.07
C VAL A 85 -10.95 16.81 -17.23
N ILE A 86 -10.27 16.88 -18.38
CA ILE A 86 -9.31 17.94 -18.67
C ILE A 86 -10.00 19.30 -18.73
N ALA A 87 -11.15 19.42 -19.40
CA ALA A 87 -11.88 20.68 -19.46
C ALA A 87 -12.35 21.16 -18.08
N ALA A 88 -12.78 20.25 -17.20
CA ALA A 88 -13.16 20.59 -15.83
C ALA A 88 -11.94 21.04 -15.01
N GLN A 89 -10.81 20.34 -15.15
CA GLN A 89 -9.56 20.71 -14.50
C GLN A 89 -9.05 22.09 -14.96
N ASP A 90 -8.99 22.34 -16.26
CA ASP A 90 -8.54 23.63 -16.81
C ASP A 90 -9.45 24.78 -16.35
N LYS A 91 -10.77 24.54 -16.30
CA LYS A 91 -11.73 25.50 -15.76
C LYS A 91 -11.47 25.79 -14.27
N SER A 92 -11.24 24.75 -13.47
CA SER A 92 -10.95 24.89 -12.04
C SER A 92 -9.63 25.65 -11.81
N GLU A 93 -8.58 25.31 -12.55
CA GLU A 93 -7.26 25.96 -12.46
C GLU A 93 -7.33 27.43 -12.90
N ALA A 94 -8.06 27.73 -13.97
CA ALA A 94 -8.27 29.11 -14.39
C ALA A 94 -8.98 29.94 -13.31
N ALA A 95 -9.99 29.38 -12.65
CA ALA A 95 -10.76 30.06 -11.60
C ALA A 95 -9.97 30.20 -10.29
N HIS A 96 -9.38 29.12 -9.79
CA HIS A 96 -8.86 29.00 -8.42
C HIS A 96 -7.35 28.75 -8.35
N GLY A 97 -6.69 28.46 -9.47
CA GLY A 97 -5.31 27.97 -9.50
C GLY A 97 -5.23 26.48 -9.15
N ASN A 98 -4.00 25.99 -8.98
CA ASN A 98 -3.75 24.60 -8.66
C ASN A 98 -4.41 24.20 -7.33
N ARG A 99 -4.88 22.94 -7.27
CA ARG A 99 -5.45 22.34 -6.06
C ARG A 99 -4.41 21.47 -5.38
N TYR A 100 -4.31 21.60 -4.06
CA TYR A 100 -3.41 20.81 -3.23
C TYR A 100 -4.21 20.05 -2.18
N VAL A 101 -3.71 18.86 -1.84
CA VAL A 101 -4.21 18.07 -0.71
C VAL A 101 -3.34 18.43 0.49
N ASP A 102 -3.95 19.02 1.52
CA ASP A 102 -3.25 19.40 2.75
C ASP A 102 -3.22 18.28 3.77
N ASP A 103 -4.34 17.58 3.90
CA ASP A 103 -4.53 16.60 4.96
C ASP A 103 -5.55 15.52 4.55
N VAL A 104 -5.32 14.30 5.01
CA VAL A 104 -6.26 13.19 4.92
C VAL A 104 -6.34 12.56 6.30
N LYS A 105 -7.53 12.62 6.91
CA LYS A 105 -7.75 12.15 8.28
C LYS A 105 -9.07 11.41 8.42
N ASP A 106 -9.34 10.93 9.63
CA ASP A 106 -10.59 10.25 9.99
C ASP A 106 -10.91 9.07 9.05
N VAL A 107 -9.88 8.39 8.55
CA VAL A 107 -10.01 7.26 7.63
C VAL A 107 -10.75 6.12 8.35
N LYS A 108 -11.89 5.73 7.80
CA LYS A 108 -12.73 4.62 8.29
C LYS A 108 -12.86 3.60 7.18
N ILE A 109 -12.26 2.44 7.38
CA ILE A 109 -12.29 1.32 6.44
C ILE A 109 -13.34 0.30 6.90
N SER A 110 -14.18 -0.13 5.96
CA SER A 110 -15.16 -1.19 6.14
C SER A 110 -15.10 -2.14 4.96
N GLY A 111 -14.38 -3.25 5.12
CA GLY A 111 -14.12 -4.21 4.05
C GLY A 111 -13.44 -3.55 2.85
N ASP A 112 -14.10 -3.57 1.70
CA ASP A 112 -13.61 -2.99 0.44
C ASP A 112 -14.07 -1.54 0.22
N THR A 113 -14.56 -0.87 1.26
CA THR A 113 -14.97 0.53 1.21
C THR A 113 -14.25 1.35 2.27
N ALA A 114 -14.03 2.63 2.01
CA ALA A 114 -13.54 3.56 3.01
C ALA A 114 -14.17 4.94 2.86
N ILE A 115 -14.15 5.71 3.95
CA ILE A 115 -14.45 7.14 3.96
C ILE A 115 -13.31 7.84 4.66
N ALA A 116 -12.88 8.99 4.14
CA ALA A 116 -11.88 9.84 4.78
C ALA A 116 -12.27 11.31 4.66
N THR A 117 -11.87 12.09 5.65
CA THR A 117 -11.98 13.56 5.61
C THR A 117 -10.75 14.10 4.89
N VAL A 118 -10.92 14.75 3.75
CA VAL A 118 -9.83 15.36 2.99
C VAL A 118 -9.92 16.88 3.06
N THR A 119 -8.78 17.51 3.37
CA THR A 119 -8.64 18.96 3.34
C THR A 119 -7.85 19.37 2.11
N TYR A 120 -8.41 20.31 1.33
CA TYR A 120 -7.80 20.89 0.14
C TYR A 120 -7.58 22.38 0.32
N HIS A 121 -6.62 22.93 -0.40
CA HIS A 121 -6.58 24.36 -0.68
C HIS A 121 -6.31 24.61 -2.17
N TYR A 122 -6.67 25.80 -2.61
CA TYR A 122 -6.35 26.29 -3.95
C TYR A 122 -5.30 27.39 -3.87
N MET A 123 -4.41 27.45 -4.86
CA MET A 123 -3.32 28.43 -4.92
C MET A 123 -3.79 29.89 -4.80
N LYS A 124 -4.95 30.24 -5.37
CA LYS A 124 -5.49 31.61 -5.29
C LYS A 124 -6.24 31.89 -3.98
N SER A 125 -6.34 30.91 -3.09
CA SER A 125 -7.10 31.01 -1.84
C SER A 125 -6.53 30.08 -0.77
N GLU A 126 -5.23 30.16 -0.51
CA GLU A 126 -4.50 29.26 0.41
C GLU A 126 -5.08 29.29 1.84
N ASP A 127 -5.56 30.46 2.30
CA ASP A 127 -6.18 30.63 3.62
C ASP A 127 -7.60 30.02 3.70
N ASN A 128 -8.24 29.75 2.57
CA ASN A 128 -9.59 29.21 2.49
C ASN A 128 -9.54 27.71 2.18
N LYS A 129 -9.27 26.92 3.23
CA LYS A 129 -9.25 25.46 3.13
C LYS A 129 -10.66 24.90 2.99
N LEU A 130 -10.80 23.88 2.15
CA LEU A 130 -12.04 23.16 1.92
C LEU A 130 -11.90 21.75 2.49
N THR A 131 -12.82 21.36 3.36
CA THR A 131 -12.84 20.01 3.93
C THR A 131 -14.07 19.26 3.43
N ALA A 132 -13.87 18.03 2.97
CA ALA A 132 -14.92 17.19 2.44
C ALA A 132 -14.72 15.71 2.80
N ASP A 133 -15.84 15.01 2.99
CA ASP A 133 -15.84 13.56 3.12
C ASP A 133 -15.72 12.93 1.72
N VAL A 134 -14.67 12.14 1.54
CA VAL A 134 -14.36 11.43 0.30
C VAL A 134 -14.58 9.94 0.51
N SER A 135 -15.26 9.31 -0.44
CA SER A 135 -15.50 7.86 -0.44
C SER A 135 -14.49 7.13 -1.33
N PHE A 136 -14.18 5.91 -0.93
CA PHE A 136 -13.23 5.04 -1.61
C PHE A 136 -13.79 3.63 -1.73
N VAL A 137 -13.39 2.95 -2.80
CA VAL A 137 -13.62 1.52 -2.99
C VAL A 137 -12.32 0.84 -3.37
N LYS A 138 -12.07 -0.34 -2.81
CA LYS A 138 -10.96 -1.19 -3.21
C LYS A 138 -11.37 -1.96 -4.47
N GLU A 139 -10.78 -1.59 -5.59
CA GLU A 139 -11.00 -2.19 -6.90
C GLU A 139 -9.70 -2.82 -7.39
N ASP A 140 -9.73 -4.10 -7.75
CA ASP A 140 -8.56 -4.88 -8.21
C ASP A 140 -7.39 -4.85 -7.21
N GLY A 141 -7.69 -4.77 -5.91
CA GLY A 141 -6.68 -4.71 -4.85
C GLY A 141 -6.11 -3.31 -4.58
N SER A 142 -6.57 -2.28 -5.27
CA SER A 142 -6.14 -0.88 -5.07
C SER A 142 -7.29 0.01 -4.63
N TRP A 143 -7.04 0.91 -3.68
CA TRP A 143 -8.02 1.92 -3.27
C TRP A 143 -8.20 2.96 -4.39
N ARG A 144 -9.45 3.25 -4.73
CA ARG A 144 -9.84 4.24 -5.74
C ARG A 144 -10.79 5.26 -5.15
N VAL A 145 -10.66 6.50 -5.60
CA VAL A 145 -11.50 7.62 -5.16
C VAL A 145 -12.83 7.58 -5.91
N CYS A 146 -13.95 7.46 -5.19
CA CYS A 146 -15.29 7.32 -5.74
C CYS A 146 -16.12 8.61 -5.70
N GLY A 147 -15.64 9.63 -5.01
CA GLY A 147 -16.29 10.92 -4.90
C GLY A 147 -15.25 12.01 -4.82
N GLN A 148 -15.60 13.19 -5.31
CA GLN A 148 -14.81 14.39 -5.12
C GLN A 148 -15.76 15.51 -4.73
N TYR A 149 -15.27 16.44 -3.92
CA TYR A 149 -15.95 17.71 -3.72
C TYR A 149 -15.96 18.45 -5.07
N GLN A 150 -17.15 18.82 -5.55
CA GLN A 150 -17.36 19.62 -6.76
C GLN A 150 -17.18 21.10 -6.48
#